data_AF-A0A7W2B262-F1
#
_entry.id   AF-A0A7W2B262-F1
#
_cell.length_a   1.000
_cell.length_b   1.000
_cell.length_c   1.000
_cell.angle_alpha   90.00
_cell.angle_beta   90.00
_cell.angle_gamma   90.00
#
_symmetry.space_group_name_H-M   'P 1'
#
loop_
_entity.id
_entity.type
_entity.pdbx_description
1 polymer ?
#
loop_
_entity_poly.entity_id
_entity_poly.type
_entity_poly.pdbx_seq_one_letter_code
_entity_poly.pdbx_strand_id
1 'polypeptide(L)'
;MSERLYRLINNPLQALLLLMLGLSACNNTNVVYDIPEPLVDETVYVSDPSSFNLTVVGGQLLLPNAGHAGVLVYRRYFDGQFYDFAAYEAACPEHWADGCGVLESTNGDFYFTCGCDAHQYQLLDGQSVDTSYTLPIKEYSCSFDGVNVIRITN
;
A
#
# COMPACT_ATOMS: atom_id res chain seq x y z
N MET A 1 9.44 32.10 -46.98
CA MET A 1 9.56 30.94 -46.07
C MET A 1 8.78 31.22 -44.77
N SER A 2 7.48 31.53 -44.86
CA SER A 2 6.68 32.01 -43.71
C SER A 2 5.28 31.39 -43.57
N GLU A 3 4.73 30.79 -44.63
CA GLU A 3 3.35 30.27 -44.62
C GLU A 3 3.19 28.88 -43.96
N ARG A 4 4.29 28.10 -43.83
CA ARG A 4 4.24 26.76 -43.23
C ARG A 4 4.27 26.78 -41.70
N LEU A 5 4.86 27.80 -41.07
CA LEU A 5 4.84 27.95 -39.61
C LEU A 5 3.48 28.39 -39.08
N TYR A 6 2.73 29.21 -39.83
CA TYR A 6 1.46 29.78 -39.36
C TYR A 6 0.31 28.75 -39.28
N ARG A 7 0.38 27.68 -40.09
CA ARG A 7 -0.65 26.61 -40.09
C ARG A 7 -0.54 25.65 -38.90
N LEU A 8 0.62 25.56 -38.25
CA LEU A 8 0.84 24.71 -37.07
C LEU A 8 0.18 25.31 -35.79
N ILE A 9 -0.10 26.62 -35.78
CA ILE A 9 -0.63 27.33 -34.60
C ILE A 9 -2.17 27.43 -34.64
N ASN A 10 -2.81 27.34 -35.81
CA ASN A 10 -4.25 27.54 -35.97
C ASN A 10 -5.12 26.28 -35.83
N ASN A 11 -4.51 25.12 -35.55
CA ASN A 11 -5.27 23.89 -35.39
C ASN A 11 -5.46 23.61 -33.87
N PRO A 12 -6.66 23.89 -33.31
CA PRO A 12 -6.88 23.81 -31.86
C PRO A 12 -6.60 22.40 -31.30
N LEU A 13 -6.72 21.37 -32.15
CA LEU A 13 -6.39 19.98 -31.82
C LEU A 13 -4.88 19.78 -31.57
N GLN A 14 -4.01 20.44 -32.33
CA GLN A 14 -2.56 20.36 -32.14
C GLN A 14 -2.11 21.14 -30.90
N ALA A 15 -2.73 22.29 -30.63
CA ALA A 15 -2.50 23.05 -29.40
C ALA A 15 -2.95 22.27 -28.15
N LEU A 16 -4.09 21.56 -28.21
CA LEU A 16 -4.57 20.71 -27.13
C LEU A 16 -3.65 19.51 -26.89
N LEU A 17 -3.14 18.88 -27.95
CA LEU A 17 -2.17 17.78 -27.85
C LEU A 17 -0.85 18.24 -27.21
N LEU A 18 -0.34 19.40 -27.59
CA LEU A 18 0.87 20.01 -27.02
C LEU A 18 0.67 20.44 -25.55
N LEU A 19 -0.52 20.91 -25.18
CA LEU A 19 -0.87 21.25 -23.80
C LEU A 19 -0.95 20.00 -22.91
N MET A 20 -1.50 18.89 -23.42
CA MET A 20 -1.56 17.61 -22.71
C MET A 20 -0.18 16.98 -22.49
N LEU A 21 0.76 17.20 -23.42
CA LEU A 21 2.16 16.75 -23.29
C LEU A 21 2.98 17.58 -22.28
N GLY A 22 2.52 18.78 -21.91
CA GLY A 22 3.21 19.66 -20.96
C GLY A 22 2.91 19.41 -19.48
N LEU A 23 1.90 18.57 -19.16
CA LEU A 23 1.43 18.33 -17.79
C LEU A 23 1.98 17.04 -17.15
N SER A 24 2.87 16.31 -17.83
CA SER A 24 3.37 15.00 -17.38
C SER A 24 4.67 15.05 -16.55
N ALA A 25 4.82 16.05 -15.68
CA ALA A 25 5.88 16.04 -14.67
C ALA A 25 5.39 15.38 -13.38
N CYS A 26 5.39 14.04 -13.34
CA CYS A 26 5.12 13.26 -12.13
C CYS A 26 6.43 13.08 -11.35
N ASN A 27 6.52 13.64 -10.15
CA ASN A 27 7.69 13.47 -9.28
C ASN A 27 7.48 12.21 -8.43
N ASN A 28 8.09 11.10 -8.84
CA ASN A 28 8.03 9.86 -8.06
C ASN A 28 9.09 9.95 -6.95
N THR A 29 8.71 10.45 -5.79
CA THR A 29 9.53 10.30 -4.58
C THR A 29 9.54 8.82 -4.21
N ASN A 30 10.66 8.14 -4.47
CA ASN A 30 10.83 6.78 -4.00
C ASN A 30 10.88 6.81 -2.47
N VAL A 31 9.92 6.16 -1.82
CA VAL A 31 9.96 5.92 -0.37
C VAL A 31 11.02 4.85 -0.13
N VAL A 32 11.95 5.13 0.78
CA VAL A 32 13.04 4.22 1.16
C VAL A 32 12.84 3.87 2.62
N TYR A 33 12.91 2.57 2.93
CA TYR A 33 12.77 2.05 4.28
C TYR A 33 14.12 1.51 4.77
N ASP A 34 14.47 1.80 6.02
CA ASP A 34 15.66 1.22 6.68
C ASP A 34 15.35 -0.10 7.40
N ILE A 35 14.13 -0.61 7.26
CA ILE A 35 13.67 -1.87 7.85
C ILE A 35 14.34 -3.05 7.15
N PRO A 36 14.97 -3.99 7.88
CA PRO A 36 15.53 -5.21 7.29
C PRO A 36 14.49 -6.01 6.50
N GLU A 37 14.87 -6.49 5.31
CA GLU A 37 13.95 -7.14 4.38
C GLU A 37 14.27 -8.64 4.24
N PRO A 38 13.77 -9.51 5.13
CA PRO A 38 13.82 -10.95 4.87
C PRO A 38 12.96 -11.29 3.65
N LEU A 39 13.21 -12.46 3.06
CA LEU A 39 12.37 -12.97 1.97
C LEU A 39 10.93 -13.18 2.48
N VAL A 40 9.97 -12.63 1.74
CA VAL A 40 8.54 -12.89 1.94
C VAL A 40 8.01 -13.55 0.68
N ASP A 41 7.45 -14.76 0.83
CA ASP A 41 6.74 -15.50 -0.21
C ASP A 41 5.63 -16.30 0.44
N GLU A 42 4.55 -15.60 0.79
CA GLU A 42 3.44 -16.15 1.56
C GLU A 42 2.22 -16.40 0.67
N THR A 43 1.48 -17.45 1.01
CA THR A 43 0.22 -17.80 0.37
C THR A 43 -0.85 -18.00 1.42
N VAL A 44 -1.92 -17.21 1.33
CA VAL A 44 -3.07 -17.30 2.23
C VAL A 44 -4.29 -17.75 1.42
N TYR A 45 -4.97 -18.78 1.91
CA TYR A 45 -6.26 -19.20 1.39
C TYR A 45 -7.38 -18.58 2.24
N VAL A 46 -8.27 -17.81 1.61
CA VAL A 46 -9.40 -17.14 2.29
C VAL A 46 -10.41 -18.15 2.82
N SER A 47 -10.50 -19.32 2.19
CA SER A 47 -11.33 -20.46 2.61
C SER A 47 -10.85 -21.13 3.90
N ASP A 48 -9.61 -20.89 4.33
CA ASP A 48 -9.07 -21.54 5.52
C ASP A 48 -9.68 -20.95 6.80
N PRO A 49 -9.98 -21.77 7.82
CA PRO A 49 -10.53 -21.27 9.08
C PRO A 49 -9.66 -20.22 9.77
N SER A 50 -8.33 -20.31 9.64
CA SER A 50 -7.38 -19.32 10.16
C SER A 50 -7.53 -17.95 9.52
N SER A 51 -8.09 -17.89 8.31
CA SER A 51 -8.28 -16.69 7.50
C SER A 51 -9.71 -16.15 7.59
N PHE A 52 -10.56 -16.70 8.47
CA PHE A 52 -11.99 -16.36 8.54
C PHE A 52 -12.25 -14.85 8.64
N ASN A 53 -11.41 -14.12 9.38
CA ASN A 53 -11.53 -12.67 9.52
C ASN A 53 -11.42 -11.95 8.18
N LEU A 54 -10.68 -12.49 7.20
CA LEU A 54 -10.53 -11.93 5.86
C LEU A 54 -11.78 -12.09 4.98
N THR A 55 -12.87 -12.66 5.48
CA THR A 55 -14.13 -12.81 4.72
C THR A 55 -15.02 -11.56 4.75
N VAL A 56 -14.64 -10.54 5.52
CA VAL A 56 -15.36 -9.26 5.63
C VAL A 56 -14.41 -8.09 5.38
N VAL A 57 -14.94 -6.98 4.86
CA VAL A 57 -14.17 -5.72 4.74
C VAL A 57 -13.77 -5.24 6.14
N GLY A 58 -12.54 -4.75 6.28
CA GLY A 58 -11.94 -4.45 7.60
C GLY A 58 -11.36 -5.68 8.32
N GLY A 59 -11.53 -6.85 7.72
CA GLY A 59 -10.96 -8.10 8.20
C GLY A 59 -9.45 -8.12 8.16
N GLN A 60 -8.82 -8.68 9.19
CA GLN A 60 -7.36 -8.75 9.28
C GLN A 60 -6.82 -10.14 9.65
N LEU A 61 -5.61 -10.45 9.20
CA LEU A 61 -4.84 -11.63 9.56
C LEU A 61 -3.36 -11.26 9.72
N LEU A 62 -2.80 -11.49 10.91
CA LEU A 62 -1.36 -11.31 11.15
C LEU A 62 -0.60 -12.61 10.84
N LEU A 63 0.43 -12.52 10.01
CA LEU A 63 1.41 -13.57 9.73
C LEU A 63 2.69 -13.25 10.54
N PRO A 64 2.87 -13.80 11.75
CA PRO A 64 3.93 -13.36 12.66
C PRO A 64 5.34 -13.82 12.27
N ASN A 65 5.45 -14.79 11.33
CA ASN A 65 6.74 -15.36 10.91
C ASN A 65 7.19 -14.87 9.53
N ALA A 66 6.52 -13.85 8.97
CA ALA A 66 6.84 -13.23 7.69
C ALA A 66 7.28 -11.77 7.92
N GLY A 67 8.11 -11.21 7.05
CA GLY A 67 8.61 -9.84 7.20
C GLY A 67 9.54 -9.66 8.41
N HIS A 68 9.78 -8.40 8.81
CA HIS A 68 10.67 -8.09 9.92
C HIS A 68 10.02 -8.33 11.28
N ALA A 69 8.83 -7.78 11.50
CA ALA A 69 8.05 -7.92 12.73
C ALA A 69 6.71 -8.65 12.52
N GLY A 70 6.45 -9.10 11.30
CA GLY A 70 5.18 -9.70 10.89
C GLY A 70 4.65 -9.06 9.61
N VAL A 71 3.67 -9.72 8.99
CA VAL A 71 2.89 -9.15 7.89
C VAL A 71 1.41 -9.15 8.25
N LEU A 72 0.79 -7.97 8.28
CA LEU A 72 -0.65 -7.84 8.47
C LEU A 72 -1.35 -7.81 7.11
N VAL A 73 -2.16 -8.84 6.84
CA VAL A 73 -3.07 -8.87 5.70
C VAL A 73 -4.37 -8.18 6.11
N TYR A 74 -4.79 -7.19 5.32
CA TYR A 74 -6.00 -6.41 5.58
C TYR A 74 -6.92 -6.43 4.36
N ARG A 75 -8.22 -6.67 4.57
CA ARG A 75 -9.23 -6.63 3.51
C ARG A 75 -9.76 -5.22 3.31
N ARG A 76 -9.31 -4.56 2.25
CA ARG A 76 -9.73 -3.22 1.82
C ARG A 76 -11.14 -3.22 1.23
N TYR A 77 -11.44 -4.19 0.36
CA TYR A 77 -12.68 -4.21 -0.44
C TYR A 77 -13.27 -5.62 -0.57
N PHE A 78 -14.43 -5.72 -1.20
CA PHE A 78 -15.12 -6.99 -1.52
C PHE A 78 -15.58 -6.99 -2.98
N ASP A 79 -14.69 -6.58 -3.89
CA ASP A 79 -14.99 -6.44 -5.32
C ASP A 79 -14.54 -7.67 -6.13
N GLY A 80 -13.86 -8.62 -5.48
CA GLY A 80 -13.27 -9.77 -6.16
C GLY A 80 -12.12 -9.39 -7.08
N GLN A 81 -11.42 -8.30 -6.78
CA GLN A 81 -10.33 -7.76 -7.60
C GLN A 81 -8.97 -7.96 -6.94
N PHE A 82 -7.90 -7.82 -7.74
CA PHE A 82 -6.53 -7.99 -7.27
C PHE A 82 -6.15 -7.06 -6.11
N TYR A 83 -6.85 -5.92 -5.96
CA TYR A 83 -6.61 -4.89 -4.95
C TYR A 83 -7.51 -5.03 -3.70
N ASP A 84 -8.32 -6.08 -3.60
CA ASP A 84 -9.23 -6.31 -2.44
C ASP A 84 -8.47 -6.38 -1.10
N PHE A 85 -7.18 -6.69 -1.14
CA PHE A 85 -6.33 -6.88 0.03
C PHE A 85 -5.08 -6.01 -0.02
N ALA A 86 -4.59 -5.67 1.16
CA ALA A 86 -3.28 -5.09 1.41
C ALA A 86 -2.47 -6.05 2.29
N ALA A 87 -1.15 -6.00 2.18
CA ALA A 87 -0.25 -6.67 3.11
C ALA A 87 0.79 -5.68 3.60
N TYR A 88 0.85 -5.41 4.89
CA TYR A 88 1.72 -4.40 5.48
C TYR A 88 2.75 -5.02 6.43
N GLU A 89 3.95 -4.45 6.44
CA GLU A 89 4.95 -4.72 7.49
C GLU A 89 4.40 -4.31 8.86
N ALA A 90 4.56 -5.18 9.85
CA ALA A 90 4.15 -4.91 11.22
C ALA A 90 5.19 -4.10 12.01
N ALA A 91 6.36 -3.79 11.45
CA ALA A 91 7.31 -2.86 12.03
C ALA A 91 6.92 -1.41 11.73
N CYS A 92 6.88 -0.57 12.76
CA CYS A 92 6.66 0.87 12.64
C CYS A 92 7.81 1.50 11.85
N PRO A 93 7.55 2.27 10.78
CA PRO A 93 8.58 2.91 9.97
C PRO A 93 9.66 3.68 10.76
N GLU A 94 9.26 4.41 11.81
CA GLU A 94 10.18 5.23 12.62
C GLU A 94 10.83 4.46 13.77
N HIS A 95 10.16 3.44 14.31
CA HIS A 95 10.56 2.73 15.52
C HIS A 95 10.91 1.25 15.27
N TRP A 96 11.20 0.86 14.02
CA TRP A 96 11.39 -0.54 13.63
C TRP A 96 12.47 -1.28 14.43
N ALA A 97 13.50 -0.56 14.89
CA ALA A 97 14.61 -1.12 15.66
C ALA A 97 14.32 -1.20 17.17
N ASP A 98 13.24 -0.56 17.64
CA ASP A 98 12.87 -0.50 19.04
C ASP A 98 11.97 -1.66 19.43
N GLY A 99 12.08 -2.16 20.66
CA GLY A 99 11.27 -3.28 21.14
C GLY A 99 9.76 -2.99 21.20
N CYS A 100 9.35 -1.71 21.23
CA CYS A 100 7.96 -1.28 21.15
C CYS A 100 7.49 -0.98 19.71
N GLY A 101 8.38 -1.14 18.72
CA GLY A 101 8.17 -0.77 17.33
C GLY A 101 7.21 -1.67 16.57
N VAL A 102 6.62 -2.67 17.21
CA VAL A 102 5.59 -3.51 16.61
C VAL A 102 4.29 -2.71 16.53
N LEU A 103 3.72 -2.66 15.34
CA LEU A 103 2.40 -2.12 15.08
C LEU A 103 1.36 -3.16 15.50
N GLU A 104 0.28 -2.69 16.11
CA GLU A 104 -0.83 -3.52 16.56
C GLU A 104 -2.16 -3.00 16.02
N SER A 105 -3.08 -3.90 15.67
CA SER A 105 -4.43 -3.56 15.24
C SER A 105 -5.43 -4.59 15.75
N THR A 106 -6.67 -4.17 15.97
CA THR A 106 -7.77 -5.06 16.37
C THR A 106 -8.67 -5.32 15.17
N ASN A 107 -9.23 -6.53 15.06
CA ASN A 107 -10.05 -6.90 13.91
C ASN A 107 -11.27 -5.99 13.77
N GLY A 108 -11.48 -5.43 12.58
CA GLY A 108 -12.51 -4.42 12.31
C GLY A 108 -12.08 -2.98 12.62
N ASP A 109 -10.86 -2.76 13.09
CA ASP A 109 -10.26 -1.43 13.17
C ASP A 109 -9.72 -0.99 11.80
N PHE A 110 -9.60 0.32 11.59
CA PHE A 110 -9.08 0.91 10.36
C PHE A 110 -7.64 1.38 10.51
N TYR A 111 -7.04 1.19 11.68
CA TYR A 111 -5.74 1.73 12.02
C TYR A 111 -4.76 0.65 12.44
N PHE A 112 -3.50 0.85 12.07
CA PHE A 112 -2.35 0.12 12.60
C PHE A 112 -1.59 1.06 13.54
N THR A 113 -1.48 0.70 14.81
CA THR A 113 -1.02 1.61 15.87
C THR A 113 0.36 1.21 16.38
N CYS A 114 1.29 2.15 16.46
CA CYS A 114 2.63 1.91 17.01
C CYS A 114 2.61 1.79 18.53
N GLY A 115 3.29 0.76 19.05
CA GLY A 115 3.42 0.54 20.49
C GLY A 115 4.29 1.56 21.22
N CYS A 116 5.14 2.34 20.53
CA CYS A 116 6.04 3.30 21.18
C CYS A 116 5.37 4.63 21.54
N ASP A 117 4.55 5.16 20.64
CA ASP A 117 4.01 6.53 20.71
C ASP A 117 2.49 6.61 20.42
N ALA A 118 1.85 5.46 20.20
CA ALA A 118 0.45 5.35 19.78
C ALA A 118 0.13 6.08 18.46
N HIS A 119 1.14 6.37 17.63
CA HIS A 119 0.91 6.90 16.29
C HIS A 119 0.18 5.87 15.43
N GLN A 120 -0.70 6.34 14.55
CA GLN A 120 -1.59 5.49 13.77
C GLN A 120 -1.37 5.66 12.28
N TYR A 121 -1.55 4.56 11.57
CA TYR A 121 -1.55 4.53 10.11
C TYR A 121 -2.86 3.91 9.62
N GLN A 122 -3.43 4.46 8.57
CA GLN A 122 -4.68 3.98 7.98
C GLN A 122 -4.43 2.66 7.23
N LEU A 123 -5.13 1.58 7.60
CA LEU A 123 -5.00 0.27 6.95
C LEU A 123 -5.57 0.25 5.53
N LEU A 124 -6.39 1.23 5.15
CA LEU A 124 -6.92 1.33 3.79
C LEU A 124 -5.81 1.57 2.76
N ASP A 125 -4.78 2.35 3.08
CA ASP A 125 -3.74 2.78 2.12
C ASP A 125 -2.33 2.92 2.72
N GLY A 126 -2.15 2.52 3.98
CA GLY A 126 -0.88 2.55 4.71
C GLY A 126 -0.42 3.94 5.13
N GLN A 127 -1.20 5.00 4.86
CA GLN A 127 -0.76 6.37 5.11
C GLN A 127 -0.78 6.71 6.60
N SER A 128 0.15 7.56 7.03
CA SER A 128 0.11 8.17 8.35
C SER A 128 -1.15 9.02 8.51
N VAL A 129 -1.77 8.97 9.70
CA VAL A 129 -2.96 9.79 10.00
C VAL A 129 -2.63 11.26 10.29
N ASP A 130 -1.35 11.58 10.54
CA ASP A 130 -0.89 12.94 10.79
C ASP A 130 0.34 13.29 9.93
N THR A 131 0.80 14.54 10.02
CA THR A 131 1.86 15.07 9.13
C THR A 131 3.26 15.05 9.75
N SER A 132 3.37 14.62 11.00
CA SER A 132 4.64 14.52 11.73
C SER A 132 5.45 13.31 11.27
N TYR A 133 4.75 12.28 10.79
CA TYR A 133 5.31 11.03 10.25
C TYR A 133 5.13 11.04 8.74
N THR A 134 6.24 11.09 8.01
CA THR A 134 6.20 11.25 6.54
C THR A 134 6.27 9.92 5.79
N LEU A 135 6.71 8.86 6.46
CA LEU A 135 6.77 7.52 5.89
C LEU A 135 5.42 6.82 6.07
N PRO A 136 4.77 6.34 4.99
CA PRO A 136 3.67 5.39 5.13
C PRO A 136 4.21 4.04 5.60
N ILE A 137 3.34 3.17 6.12
CA ILE A 137 3.75 1.79 6.40
C ILE A 137 4.19 1.12 5.10
N LYS A 138 5.25 0.34 5.18
CA LYS A 138 5.74 -0.46 4.08
C LYS A 138 4.69 -1.50 3.66
N GLU A 139 4.22 -1.39 2.43
CA GLU A 139 3.32 -2.35 1.78
C GLU A 139 4.12 -3.38 0.97
N TYR A 140 3.78 -4.66 1.14
CA TYR A 140 4.28 -5.77 0.34
C TYR A 140 3.49 -5.90 -0.96
N SER A 141 4.07 -6.53 -1.98
CA SER A 141 3.30 -6.91 -3.17
C SER A 141 2.24 -7.91 -2.75
N CYS A 142 0.97 -7.51 -2.87
CA CYS A 142 -0.19 -8.32 -2.49
C CYS A 142 -1.10 -8.47 -3.71
N SER A 143 -1.45 -9.71 -4.05
CA SER A 143 -2.37 -9.99 -5.15
C SER A 143 -3.39 -11.03 -4.75
N PHE A 144 -4.63 -10.85 -5.24
CA PHE A 144 -5.74 -11.76 -5.04
C PHE A 144 -6.23 -12.30 -6.38
N ASP A 145 -6.53 -13.60 -6.45
CA ASP A 145 -7.05 -14.25 -7.66
C ASP A 145 -8.54 -13.96 -7.93
N GLY A 146 -9.19 -13.19 -7.06
CA GLY A 146 -10.61 -12.85 -7.13
C GLY A 146 -11.52 -13.89 -6.47
N VAL A 147 -10.97 -15.00 -5.97
CA VAL A 147 -11.76 -16.14 -5.48
C VAL A 147 -11.30 -16.60 -4.10
N ASN A 148 -10.03 -17.00 -3.93
CA ASN A 148 -9.57 -17.68 -2.72
C ASN A 148 -8.11 -17.42 -2.35
N VAL A 149 -7.23 -17.13 -3.30
CA VAL A 149 -5.78 -17.14 -3.06
C VAL A 149 -5.23 -15.74 -3.01
N ILE A 150 -4.58 -15.41 -1.89
CA ILE A 150 -3.78 -14.20 -1.71
C ILE A 150 -2.29 -14.59 -1.78
N ARG A 151 -1.52 -13.90 -2.61
CA ARG A 151 -0.06 -14.04 -2.73
C ARG A 151 0.63 -12.77 -2.25
N ILE A 152 1.63 -12.94 -1.38
CA ILE A 152 2.36 -11.82 -0.76
C ILE A 152 3.86 -12.00 -0.99
N THR A 153 4.52 -11.00 -1.57
CA THR A 153 5.96 -11.03 -1.90
C THR A 153 6.66 -9.68 -1.70
N ASN A 154 7.99 -9.68 -1.62
CA ASN A 154 8.85 -8.49 -1.74
C ASN A 154 9.84 -8.58 -2.90
#